data_AF-A0A8T2Y5Y3-F1
#
_entry.id   AF-A0A8T2Y5Y3-F1
#
_cell.length_a   1.000
_cell.length_b   1.000
_cell.length_c   1.000
_cell.angle_alpha   90.00
_cell.angle_beta   90.00
_cell.angle_gamma   90.00
#
_symmetry.space_group_name_H-M   'P 1'
#
loop_
_entity.id
_entity.type
_entity.pdbx_description
1 polymer ?
#
loop_
_entity_poly.entity_id
_entity_poly.type
_entity_poly.pdbx_seq_one_letter_code
_entity_poly.pdbx_strand_id
1 'polypeptide(L)'
;MARLLNAQDARNVFEEILVANPLSFEALFENALLMDRCGEGEAVIRRLQEALDIAGEENKVKEARDVRLIMAQIQGMIYSLLDRNEEAKEQFAKYRELSPKKFEVKGYLRTSLSRMKLFGSNEKN
;
A
#
# COMPACT_ATOMS: atom_id res chain seq x y z
N MET A 1 17.88 -1.65 16.62
CA MET A 1 18.65 -2.52 15.70
C MET A 1 17.88 -3.78 15.29
N ALA A 2 17.40 -4.63 16.19
CA ALA A 2 16.72 -5.89 15.82
C ALA A 2 15.45 -5.76 14.94
N ARG A 3 14.64 -4.70 15.12
CA ARG A 3 13.44 -4.46 14.31
C ARG A 3 13.73 -4.07 12.85
N LEU A 4 14.88 -3.42 12.60
CA LEU A 4 15.31 -3.02 11.26
C LEU A 4 15.91 -4.20 10.48
N LEU A 5 16.64 -5.09 11.16
CA LEU A 5 17.16 -6.34 10.58
C LEU A 5 16.01 -7.20 10.04
N ASN A 6 14.96 -7.42 10.84
CA ASN A 6 13.79 -8.18 10.41
C ASN A 6 13.06 -7.52 9.22
N ALA A 7 12.97 -6.18 9.19
CA ALA A 7 12.35 -5.49 8.07
C ALA A 7 13.16 -5.64 6.77
N GLN A 8 14.49 -5.53 6.83
CA GLN A 8 15.34 -5.70 5.65
C GLN A 8 15.32 -7.14 5.14
N ASP A 9 15.34 -8.14 6.04
CA ASP A 9 15.25 -9.55 5.65
C ASP A 9 13.91 -9.85 4.98
N ALA A 10 12.80 -9.37 5.55
CA ALA A 10 11.47 -9.49 4.93
C ALA A 10 11.40 -8.77 3.57
N ARG A 11 12.03 -7.58 3.46
CA ARG A 11 12.12 -6.85 2.20
C ARG A 11 12.80 -7.70 1.14
N ASN A 12 13.97 -8.27 1.45
CA ASN A 12 14.74 -9.08 0.50
C ASN A 12 13.92 -10.25 -0.05
N VAL A 13 13.16 -10.94 0.80
CA VAL A 13 12.27 -12.03 0.36
C VAL A 13 11.22 -11.54 -0.65
N PHE A 14 10.59 -10.40 -0.38
CA PHE A 14 9.63 -9.84 -1.34
C PHE A 14 10.30 -9.38 -2.64
N GLU A 15 11.48 -8.76 -2.56
CA GLU A 15 12.23 -8.34 -3.74
C GLU A 15 12.61 -9.54 -4.62
N GLU A 16 13.03 -10.67 -4.03
CA GLU A 16 13.30 -11.90 -4.77
C GLU A 16 12.05 -12.42 -5.51
N ILE A 17 10.89 -12.39 -4.85
CA ILE A 17 9.61 -12.76 -5.48
C ILE A 17 9.27 -11.79 -6.62
N LEU A 18 9.52 -10.49 -6.44
CA LEU A 18 9.23 -9.46 -7.43
C LEU A 18 10.18 -9.50 -8.63
N VAL A 19 11.42 -9.95 -8.44
CA VAL A 19 12.34 -10.25 -9.55
C VAL A 19 11.79 -11.40 -10.41
N ALA A 20 11.24 -12.45 -9.78
CA ALA A 20 10.66 -13.58 -10.49
C ALA A 20 9.28 -13.28 -11.11
N ASN A 21 8.47 -12.47 -10.42
CA ASN A 21 7.15 -12.04 -10.85
C ASN A 21 6.88 -10.60 -10.40
N PRO A 22 7.13 -9.59 -11.26
CA PRO A 22 6.97 -8.19 -10.90
C PRO A 22 5.52 -7.78 -10.63
N LEU A 23 4.54 -8.61 -11.03
CA LEU A 23 3.11 -8.37 -10.83
C LEU A 23 2.52 -9.23 -9.71
N SER A 24 3.36 -9.84 -8.87
CA SER A 24 2.90 -10.60 -7.70
C SER A 24 2.19 -9.67 -6.71
N PHE A 25 0.86 -9.79 -6.62
CA PHE A 25 0.05 -8.94 -5.75
C PHE A 25 0.50 -8.97 -4.30
N GLU A 26 0.70 -10.17 -3.73
CA GLU A 26 1.05 -10.33 -2.31
C GLU A 26 2.42 -9.72 -2.00
N ALA A 27 3.42 -9.94 -2.88
CA ALA A 27 4.75 -9.36 -2.69
C ALA A 27 4.74 -7.85 -2.88
N LEU A 28 4.06 -7.31 -3.90
CA LEU A 28 3.92 -5.86 -4.09
C LEU A 28 3.24 -5.20 -2.89
N PHE A 29 2.15 -5.80 -2.40
CA PHE A 29 1.36 -5.27 -1.30
C PHE A 29 2.13 -5.24 0.02
N GLU A 30 2.71 -6.37 0.42
CA GLU A 30 3.44 -6.45 1.68
C GLU A 30 4.75 -5.67 1.65
N ASN A 31 5.46 -5.64 0.50
CA ASN A 31 6.64 -4.79 0.31
C ASN A 31 6.28 -3.30 0.42
N ALA A 32 5.20 -2.86 -0.24
CA ALA A 32 4.70 -1.49 -0.16
C ALA A 32 4.39 -1.07 1.29
N LEU A 33 3.67 -1.91 2.04
CA LEU A 33 3.35 -1.64 3.45
C LEU A 33 4.57 -1.67 4.37
N LEU A 34 5.56 -2.51 4.07
CA LEU A 34 6.82 -2.53 4.80
C LEU A 34 7.61 -1.23 4.58
N MET A 35 7.78 -0.82 3.33
CA MET A 35 8.50 0.39 2.95
C MET A 35 7.84 1.67 3.47
N ASP A 36 6.50 1.78 3.36
CA ASP A 36 5.76 2.92 3.90
C ASP A 36 5.99 3.08 5.42
N ARG A 37 5.98 1.97 6.17
CA ARG A 37 6.31 1.98 7.61
C ARG A 37 7.74 2.42 7.90
N CYS A 38 8.64 2.36 6.93
CA CYS A 38 10.02 2.84 7.01
C CYS A 38 10.19 4.29 6.50
N GLY A 39 9.10 4.96 6.12
CA GLY A 39 9.12 6.33 5.59
C GLY A 39 9.46 6.42 4.10
N GLU A 40 9.47 5.29 3.38
CA GLU A 40 9.82 5.21 1.96
C GLU A 40 8.58 5.31 1.04
N GLY A 41 7.51 5.97 1.49
CA GLY A 41 6.22 6.01 0.78
C GLY A 41 6.33 6.54 -0.67
N GLU A 42 7.17 7.53 -0.94
CA GLU A 42 7.39 8.01 -2.32
C GLU A 42 8.07 6.97 -3.22
N ALA A 43 9.03 6.23 -2.69
CA ALA A 43 9.70 5.15 -3.42
C ALA A 43 8.74 4.00 -3.72
N VAL A 44 7.79 3.72 -2.82
CA VAL A 44 6.69 2.78 -3.06
C VAL A 44 5.86 3.21 -4.27
N ILE A 45 5.47 4.48 -4.36
CA ILE A 45 4.67 4.97 -5.49
C ILE A 45 5.41 4.78 -6.81
N ARG A 46 6.71 5.09 -6.87
CA ARG A 46 7.52 4.86 -8.08
C ARG A 46 7.54 3.40 -8.51
N ARG A 47 7.79 2.48 -7.57
CA ARG A 47 7.81 1.03 -7.84
C ARG A 47 6.46 0.51 -8.32
N LEU A 48 5.37 0.98 -7.71
CA LEU A 48 4.02 0.62 -8.14
C LEU A 48 3.68 1.18 -9.53
N GLN A 49 4.22 2.34 -9.89
CA GLN A 49 4.06 2.87 -11.25
C GLN A 49 4.77 1.97 -12.27
N GLU A 50 6.00 1.53 -11.98
CA GLU A 50 6.73 0.58 -12.84
C GLU A 50 5.96 -0.74 -13.01
N ALA A 51 5.40 -1.29 -11.92
CA ALA A 51 4.54 -2.48 -11.99
C ALA A 51 3.25 -2.22 -12.80
N LEU A 52 2.66 -1.03 -12.71
CA LEU A 52 1.48 -0.67 -13.49
C LEU A 52 1.80 -0.57 -14.98
N ASP A 53 2.96 -0.02 -15.33
CA ASP A 53 3.43 0.11 -16.71
C ASP A 53 3.65 -1.28 -17.32
N ILE A 54 4.35 -2.18 -16.62
CA ILE A 54 4.52 -3.60 -17.03
C ILE A 54 3.16 -4.28 -17.25
N ALA A 55 2.23 -4.12 -16.30
CA ALA A 55 0.89 -4.70 -16.43
C ALA A 55 0.12 -4.13 -17.65
N GLY A 56 0.32 -2.86 -17.96
CA GLY A 56 -0.25 -2.21 -19.14
C GLY A 56 0.33 -2.77 -20.45
N GLU A 57 1.65 -2.84 -20.56
CA GLU A 57 2.37 -3.37 -21.71
C GLU A 57 1.99 -4.84 -21.99
N GLU A 58 1.84 -5.65 -20.94
CA GLU A 58 1.44 -7.05 -21.04
C GLU A 58 -0.09 -7.26 -21.14
N ASN A 59 -0.89 -6.19 -21.17
CA ASN A 59 -2.37 -6.23 -21.17
C ASN A 59 -2.97 -7.05 -20.00
N LYS A 60 -2.31 -7.03 -18.85
CA LYS A 60 -2.69 -7.72 -17.62
C LYS A 60 -3.71 -6.88 -16.82
N VAL A 61 -4.96 -6.87 -17.31
CA VAL A 61 -6.04 -6.01 -16.76
C VAL A 61 -6.28 -6.23 -15.27
N LYS A 62 -6.23 -7.48 -14.81
CA LYS A 62 -6.46 -7.81 -13.39
C LYS A 62 -5.32 -7.28 -12.53
N GLU A 63 -4.08 -7.52 -12.93
CA GLU A 63 -2.87 -7.10 -12.24
C GLU A 63 -2.77 -5.57 -12.21
N ALA A 64 -3.07 -4.88 -13.31
CA ALA A 64 -3.12 -3.42 -13.35
C ALA A 64 -4.16 -2.86 -12.37
N ARG A 65 -5.34 -3.49 -12.26
CA ARG A 65 -6.34 -3.12 -11.23
C ARG A 65 -5.81 -3.35 -9.82
N ASP A 66 -5.18 -4.50 -9.60
CA ASP A 66 -4.63 -4.87 -8.30
C ASP A 66 -3.51 -3.89 -7.89
N VAL A 67 -2.61 -3.50 -8.80
CA VAL A 67 -1.59 -2.44 -8.57
C VAL A 67 -2.23 -1.10 -8.23
N ARG A 68 -3.24 -0.66 -8.98
CA ARG A 68 -3.97 0.59 -8.71
C ARG A 68 -4.64 0.60 -7.33
N LEU A 69 -5.11 -0.56 -6.89
CA LEU A 69 -5.66 -0.72 -5.54
C LEU A 69 -4.59 -0.50 -4.47
N ILE A 70 -3.39 -1.06 -4.64
CA ILE A 70 -2.26 -0.84 -3.71
C ILE A 70 -1.87 0.65 -3.70
N MET A 71 -1.73 1.27 -4.88
CA MET A 71 -1.40 2.69 -5.01
C MET A 71 -2.40 3.58 -4.27
N ALA A 72 -3.71 3.35 -4.45
CA ALA A 72 -4.75 4.11 -3.78
C ALA A 72 -4.66 3.97 -2.25
N GLN A 73 -4.33 2.79 -1.72
CA GLN A 73 -4.14 2.63 -0.28
C GLN A 73 -2.93 3.43 0.24
N ILE A 74 -1.77 3.29 -0.41
CA ILE A 74 -0.53 3.97 0.00
C ILE A 74 -0.68 5.49 -0.09
N GLN A 75 -1.23 6.00 -1.21
CA GLN A 75 -1.49 7.43 -1.36
C GLN A 75 -2.47 7.95 -0.31
N GLY A 76 -3.53 7.19 0.00
CA GLY A 76 -4.44 7.54 1.09
C GLY A 76 -3.72 7.67 2.43
N MET A 77 -2.84 6.72 2.76
CA MET A 77 -2.03 6.77 3.99
C MET A 77 -1.06 7.95 4.01
N ILE A 78 -0.33 8.19 2.92
CA ILE A 78 0.59 9.34 2.78
C ILE A 78 -0.17 10.66 2.97
N TYR A 79 -1.31 10.83 2.29
CA TYR A 79 -2.10 12.05 2.42
C TYR A 79 -2.69 12.24 3.82
N SER A 80 -3.09 11.17 4.50
CA SER A 80 -3.49 11.25 5.91
C SER A 80 -2.35 11.72 6.82
N LEU A 81 -1.11 11.29 6.57
CA LEU A 81 0.06 11.74 7.35
C LEU A 81 0.42 13.21 7.09
N LEU A 82 0.05 13.75 5.93
CA LEU A 82 0.28 15.13 5.53
C LEU A 82 -0.90 16.07 5.85
N ASP A 83 -1.91 15.59 6.59
CA ASP A 83 -3.17 16.30 6.87
C ASP A 83 -3.97 16.73 5.61
N ARG A 84 -3.68 16.08 4.47
CA ARG A 84 -4.37 16.28 3.17
C ARG A 84 -5.64 15.44 3.10
N ASN A 85 -6.59 15.80 3.97
CA ASN A 85 -7.75 14.96 4.28
C ASN A 85 -8.68 14.71 3.09
N GLU A 86 -8.86 15.67 2.19
CA GLU A 86 -9.73 15.50 1.03
C GLU A 86 -9.12 14.54 0.00
N GLU A 87 -7.83 14.70 -0.29
CA GLU A 87 -7.10 13.78 -1.18
C GLU A 87 -7.03 12.37 -0.57
N ALA A 88 -6.83 12.25 0.74
CA ALA A 88 -6.86 10.96 1.42
C ALA A 88 -8.22 10.26 1.24
N LYS A 89 -9.33 10.98 1.42
CA LYS A 89 -10.68 10.44 1.21
C LYS A 89 -10.92 9.99 -0.22
N GLU A 90 -10.45 10.76 -1.20
CA GLU A 90 -10.54 10.40 -2.62
C GLU A 90 -9.82 9.08 -2.90
N GLN A 91 -8.59 8.93 -2.38
CA GLN A 91 -7.82 7.72 -2.57
C GLN A 91 -8.46 6.51 -1.88
N PHE A 92 -8.99 6.67 -0.67
CA PHE A 92 -9.74 5.59 -0.01
C PHE A 92 -11.06 5.27 -0.69
N ALA A 93 -11.70 6.22 -1.39
CA ALA A 93 -12.86 5.92 -2.23
C ALA A 93 -12.46 5.03 -3.42
N LYS A 94 -11.39 5.39 -4.15
CA LYS A 94 -10.84 4.56 -5.24
C LYS A 94 -10.46 3.16 -4.76
N TYR A 95 -9.81 3.06 -3.60
CA TYR A 95 -9.50 1.77 -2.99
C TYR A 95 -10.75 0.90 -2.79
N ARG A 96 -11.83 1.47 -2.24
CA ARG A 96 -13.09 0.74 -2.01
C ARG A 96 -13.76 0.31 -3.31
N GLU A 97 -13.69 1.13 -4.35
CA GLU A 97 -14.24 0.81 -5.67
C GLU A 97 -13.48 -0.34 -6.36
N LEU A 98 -12.15 -0.33 -6.25
CA LEU A 98 -11.28 -1.34 -6.85
C LEU A 98 -11.27 -2.66 -6.05
N SER A 99 -11.56 -2.60 -4.75
CA SER A 99 -11.53 -3.77 -3.88
C SER A 99 -12.59 -4.80 -4.29
N PRO A 100 -12.21 -6.08 -4.48
CA PRO A 100 -13.19 -7.12 -4.76
C PRO A 100 -14.18 -7.23 -3.59
N LYS A 101 -15.49 -7.17 -3.88
CA LYS A 101 -16.57 -7.23 -2.87
C LYS A 101 -16.52 -8.46 -1.93
N LYS A 102 -15.77 -9.50 -2.28
CA LYS A 102 -15.65 -10.77 -1.53
C LYS A 102 -14.44 -10.82 -0.58
N PHE A 103 -13.51 -9.86 -0.67
CA PHE A 103 -12.45 -9.70 0.32
C PHE A 103 -12.99 -8.79 1.42
N GLU A 104 -13.44 -9.37 2.54
CA GLU A 104 -13.77 -8.59 3.73
C GLU A 104 -12.46 -8.02 4.30
N VAL A 105 -12.09 -6.82 3.87
CA VAL A 105 -10.85 -6.09 4.20
C VAL A 105 -10.77 -5.68 5.70
N LYS A 106 -11.59 -6.27 6.57
CA LYS A 106 -11.63 -5.94 8.01
C LYS A 106 -10.31 -6.20 8.72
N GLY A 107 -9.44 -7.07 8.21
CA GLY A 107 -8.12 -7.32 8.79
C GLY A 107 -7.10 -6.22 8.48
N TYR A 108 -6.92 -5.90 7.21
CA TYR A 108 -5.82 -5.04 6.74
C TYR A 108 -6.10 -3.55 6.90
N LEU A 109 -7.33 -3.10 6.64
CA LEU A 109 -7.71 -1.71 6.90
C LEU A 109 -7.76 -1.40 8.40
N ARG A 110 -8.01 -2.39 9.26
CA ARG A 110 -8.00 -2.15 10.71
C ARG A 110 -6.63 -1.71 11.17
N THR A 111 -5.54 -2.29 10.68
CA THR A 111 -4.18 -1.88 11.09
C THR A 111 -3.82 -0.45 10.65
N SER A 112 -4.20 -0.06 9.43
CA SER A 112 -3.91 1.28 8.88
C SER A 112 -4.90 2.36 9.36
N LEU A 113 -6.20 2.07 9.45
CA LEU A 113 -7.20 2.98 10.02
C LEU A 113 -7.09 3.08 11.55
N SER A 114 -6.62 2.03 12.25
CA SER A 114 -6.29 2.13 13.68
C SER A 114 -5.16 3.13 13.90
N ARG A 115 -4.17 3.22 13.00
CA ARG A 115 -3.16 4.30 13.04
C ARG A 115 -3.80 5.67 12.86
N MET A 116 -4.73 5.83 11.92
CA MET A 116 -5.46 7.10 11.72
C MET A 116 -6.30 7.50 12.94
N LYS A 117 -6.94 6.53 13.63
CA LYS A 117 -7.63 6.77 14.92
C LYS A 117 -6.67 7.11 16.06
N LEU A 118 -5.47 6.54 16.07
CA LEU A 118 -4.43 6.81 17.08
C LEU A 118 -3.89 8.25 17.02
N PHE A 119 -3.95 8.92 15.86
CA PHE A 119 -3.62 10.34 15.72
C PHE A 119 -4.83 11.27 15.90
N GLY A 120 -6.06 10.74 15.91
CA GLY A 120 -7.31 11.49 16.05
C GLY A 120 -7.95 11.44 17.44
N SER A 121 -7.21 11.06 18.48
CA SER A 121 -7.72 11.07 19.86
C SER A 121 -6.69 11.68 20.80
N ASN A 122 -6.55 12.99 20.69
CA ASN A 122 -6.22 13.80 21.86
C ASN A 122 -7.30 14.88 22.02
N GLU A 123 -7.77 14.98 23.26
CA GLU A 123 -8.69 15.98 23.84
C GLU A 123 -10.18 15.77 23.50
N LYS A 124 -11.06 15.51 24.48
CA LYS A 124 -11.25 16.30 25.70
C LYS A 124 -11.51 15.44 26.94
N ASN A 125 -10.78 15.80 28.00
CA ASN A 125 -11.18 15.61 29.40
C ASN A 125 -12.22 16.69 29.75
#